data_AF-A0A934WGL1-F1
#
_entry.id   AF-A0A934WGL1-F1
#
_cell.length_a   1.000
_cell.length_b   1.000
_cell.length_c   1.000
_cell.angle_alpha   90.00
_cell.angle_beta   90.00
_cell.angle_gamma   90.00
#
_symmetry.space_group_name_H-M   'P 1'
#
loop_
_entity.id
_entity.type
_entity.pdbx_description
1 polymer ?
#
loop_
_entity_poly.entity_id
_entity_poly.type
_entity_poly.pdbx_seq_one_letter_code
_entity_poly.pdbx_strand_id
1 'polypeptide(L)'
;MRLEIRLTPPKRNRHKEKPYSCFVSSIIAKHYDRLREEFNKGKEGNFGSMSFEDIFQETILYVIQDKTAFNLSEKEILDHFKYRYKMIQYQIIQDSKLIYYTDAYNIQAPEQTE
;
A
#
# COMPACT_ATOMS: atom_id res chain seq x y z
N MET A 1 -32.66 4.73 0.32
CA MET A 1 -31.39 4.88 -0.40
C MET A 1 -30.49 3.72 0.04
N ARG A 2 -30.41 2.63 -0.74
CA ARG A 2 -29.52 1.50 -0.40
C ARG A 2 -28.09 1.96 -0.66
N LEU A 3 -27.28 2.07 0.40
CA LEU A 3 -25.83 2.18 0.26
C LEU A 3 -25.36 0.87 -0.35
N GLU A 4 -24.90 0.90 -1.60
CA GLU A 4 -24.19 -0.22 -2.20
C GLU A 4 -22.90 -0.43 -1.41
N ILE A 5 -22.92 -1.35 -0.45
CA ILE A 5 -21.73 -1.78 0.27
C ILE A 5 -20.87 -2.49 -0.77
N ARG A 6 -19.74 -1.89 -1.16
CA ARG A 6 -18.76 -2.58 -1.99
C ARG A 6 -18.19 -3.75 -1.21
N LEU A 7 -18.58 -4.96 -1.61
CA LEU A 7 -18.12 -6.23 -1.07
C LEU A 7 -16.76 -6.65 -1.66
N THR A 8 -16.06 -5.78 -2.38
CA THR A 8 -14.72 -6.07 -2.89
C THR A 8 -13.82 -4.84 -2.77
N PRO A 9 -12.56 -5.01 -2.37
CA PRO A 9 -11.62 -3.90 -2.32
C PRO A 9 -11.41 -3.34 -3.75
N PRO A 10 -11.38 -2.02 -3.93
CA PRO A 10 -11.21 -1.43 -5.25
C PRO A 10 -9.85 -1.81 -5.85
N LYS A 11 -9.82 -2.18 -7.14
CA LYS A 11 -8.57 -2.46 -7.86
C LYS A 11 -7.65 -1.23 -7.79
N ARG A 12 -6.48 -1.41 -7.16
CA ARG A 12 -5.49 -0.35 -6.95
C ARG A 12 -4.66 -0.15 -8.21
N ASN A 13 -5.06 0.80 -9.05
CA ASN A 13 -4.21 1.28 -10.15
C ASN A 13 -3.21 2.31 -9.62
N ARG A 14 -2.31 1.90 -8.72
CA ARG A 14 -1.30 2.79 -8.10
C ARG A 14 -0.17 3.11 -9.06
N HIS A 15 0.32 2.09 -9.75
CA HIS A 15 1.31 2.19 -10.83
C HIS A 15 0.57 2.38 -12.14
N LYS A 16 0.54 3.61 -12.63
CA LYS A 16 0.21 3.92 -14.02
C LYS A 16 1.52 4.21 -14.75
N GLU A 17 1.52 4.32 -16.07
CA GLU A 17 2.62 4.90 -16.85
C GLU A 17 2.80 6.39 -16.47
N LYS A 18 3.30 6.63 -15.25
CA LYS A 18 3.55 7.94 -14.69
C LYS A 18 5.04 8.20 -14.74
N PRO A 19 5.44 9.46 -14.98
CA PRO A 19 6.84 9.84 -14.88
C PRO A 19 7.33 9.59 -13.46
N TYR A 20 8.51 8.99 -13.34
CA TYR A 20 9.23 8.82 -12.09
C TYR A 20 10.27 9.94 -11.92
N SER A 21 10.51 10.37 -10.68
CA SER A 21 11.56 11.33 -10.37
C SER A 21 12.85 10.62 -9.97
N CYS A 22 13.90 10.82 -10.79
CA CYS A 22 15.24 10.33 -10.49
C CYS A 22 15.81 10.96 -9.20
N PHE A 23 15.47 12.23 -8.92
CA PHE A 23 15.86 12.91 -7.69
C PHE A 23 15.23 12.26 -6.46
N VAL A 24 13.92 12.00 -6.47
CA VAL A 24 13.24 11.34 -5.34
C VAL A 24 13.77 9.91 -5.17
N SER A 25 13.99 9.20 -6.27
CA SER A 25 14.55 7.85 -6.25
C SER A 25 15.95 7.81 -5.62
N SER A 26 16.82 8.76 -5.96
CA SER A 26 18.19 8.81 -5.41
C SER A 26 18.20 9.13 -3.92
N ILE A 27 17.31 10.01 -3.44
CA ILE A 27 17.13 10.29 -2.01
C ILE A 27 16.68 9.03 -1.26
N ILE A 28 15.69 8.30 -1.79
CA ILE A 28 15.21 7.06 -1.16
C ILE A 28 16.33 6.00 -1.17
N ALA A 29 17.05 5.84 -2.28
CA ALA A 29 18.16 4.89 -2.38
C ALA A 29 19.26 5.19 -1.36
N LYS A 30 19.62 6.46 -1.16
CA LYS A 30 20.60 6.90 -0.15
C LYS A 30 20.21 6.51 1.28
N HIS A 31 18.91 6.43 1.58
CA HIS A 31 18.38 6.10 2.91
C HIS A 31 17.74 4.71 2.98
N TYR A 32 17.94 3.87 1.96
CA TYR A 32 17.20 2.62 1.80
C TYR A 32 17.34 1.71 3.01
N ASP A 33 18.57 1.41 3.43
CA ASP A 33 18.82 0.48 4.53
C ASP A 33 18.20 0.97 5.83
N ARG A 34 18.32 2.27 6.12
CA ARG A 34 17.73 2.89 7.31
C ARG A 34 16.20 2.82 7.28
N LEU A 35 15.58 3.15 6.15
CA LEU A 35 14.13 3.08 6.00
C LEU A 35 13.65 1.63 6.10
N ARG A 36 14.34 0.70 5.46
CA ARG A 36 14.03 -0.72 5.52
C ARG A 36 14.13 -1.26 6.94
N GLU A 37 15.17 -0.89 7.67
CA GLU A 37 15.34 -1.27 9.06
C GLU A 37 14.21 -0.71 9.94
N GLU A 38 13.88 0.58 9.79
CA GLU A 38 12.81 1.23 10.54
C GLU A 38 11.43 0.57 10.30
N PHE A 39 11.14 0.15 9.07
CA PHE A 39 9.83 -0.36 8.70
C PHE A 39 9.69 -1.88 8.75
N ASN A 40 10.74 -2.66 8.49
CA ASN A 40 10.66 -4.10 8.32
C ASN A 40 11.39 -4.90 9.42
N LYS A 41 12.30 -4.30 10.20
CA LYS A 41 13.06 -5.05 11.22
C LYS A 41 12.13 -5.63 12.30
N GLY A 42 12.21 -6.94 12.51
CA GLY A 42 11.45 -7.66 13.53
C GLY A 42 9.94 -7.73 13.27
N LYS A 43 9.48 -7.36 12.07
CA LYS A 43 8.07 -7.49 11.69
C LYS A 43 7.89 -8.71 10.80
N GLU A 44 7.05 -9.61 11.27
CA GLU A 44 6.65 -10.82 10.55
C GLU A 44 5.13 -10.83 10.41
N GLY A 45 4.64 -11.49 9.36
CA GLY A 45 3.22 -11.60 9.05
C GLY A 45 2.84 -11.00 7.70
N ASN A 46 1.68 -11.43 7.20
CA ASN A 46 1.16 -11.07 5.88
C ASN A 46 -0.28 -10.53 6.00
N PHE A 47 -0.62 -9.56 5.16
CA PHE A 47 -1.96 -8.98 5.07
C PHE A 47 -2.49 -9.19 3.66
N GLY A 48 -3.42 -10.13 3.47
CA GLY A 48 -3.95 -10.45 2.13
C GLY A 48 -2.83 -10.78 1.14
N SER A 49 -1.90 -11.65 1.55
CA SER A 49 -0.70 -12.05 0.80
C SER A 49 0.40 -11.00 0.63
N MET A 50 0.25 -9.78 1.16
CA MET A 50 1.32 -8.77 1.14
C MET A 50 2.13 -8.80 2.45
N SER A 51 3.43 -9.01 2.33
CA SER A 51 4.39 -8.89 3.43
C SER A 51 4.76 -7.43 3.72
N PHE A 52 5.43 -7.17 4.84
CA PHE A 52 5.97 -5.84 5.14
C PHE A 52 6.99 -5.36 4.08
N GLU A 53 7.74 -6.28 3.48
CA GLU A 53 8.67 -5.97 2.39
C GLU A 53 7.91 -5.57 1.12
N ASP A 54 6.81 -6.25 0.80
CA ASP A 54 5.96 -5.87 -0.35
C ASP A 54 5.35 -4.48 -0.15
N ILE A 55 4.88 -4.19 1.07
CA ILE A 55 4.35 -2.86 1.44
C ILE A 55 5.44 -1.79 1.28
N PHE A 56 6.67 -2.10 1.66
CA PHE A 56 7.81 -1.21 1.55
C PHE A 56 8.15 -0.90 0.09
N GLN A 57 8.29 -1.93 -0.76
CA GLN A 57 8.57 -1.76 -2.19
C GLN A 57 7.43 -0.99 -2.90
N GLU A 58 6.18 -1.32 -2.57
CA GLU A 58 4.99 -0.61 -3.07
C GLU A 58 5.03 0.88 -2.71
N THR A 59 5.50 1.21 -1.49
CA THR A 59 5.66 2.60 -1.05
C THR A 59 6.75 3.32 -1.83
N ILE A 60 7.88 2.67 -2.10
CA ILE A 60 8.96 3.25 -2.92
C ILE A 60 8.40 3.62 -4.29
N LEU A 61 7.78 2.67 -4.98
CA LEU A 61 7.21 2.88 -6.31
C LEU A 61 6.16 4.00 -6.32
N TYR A 62 5.32 4.06 -5.28
CA TYR A 62 4.35 5.12 -5.12
C TYR A 62 5.02 6.49 -5.02
N VAL A 63 6.01 6.63 -4.12
CA VAL A 63 6.62 7.93 -3.79
C VAL A 63 7.45 8.46 -4.97
N ILE A 64 8.18 7.61 -5.69
CA ILE A 64 8.96 8.06 -6.86
C ILE A 64 8.09 8.55 -8.02
N GLN A 65 6.82 8.13 -8.08
CA GLN A 65 5.84 8.59 -9.07
C GLN A 65 4.92 9.72 -8.55
N ASP A 66 5.07 10.10 -7.28
CA ASP A 66 4.22 11.11 -6.66
C ASP A 66 4.74 12.51 -7.00
N LYS A 67 4.03 13.21 -7.90
CA LYS A 67 4.38 14.57 -8.32
C LYS A 67 4.50 15.55 -7.14
N THR A 68 3.78 15.30 -6.04
CA THR A 68 3.88 16.15 -4.84
C THR A 68 5.26 16.07 -4.19
N ALA A 69 5.98 14.96 -4.37
CA ALA A 69 7.32 14.74 -3.82
C ALA A 69 8.43 15.38 -4.66
N PHE A 70 8.16 15.82 -5.89
CA PHE A 70 9.23 16.18 -6.84
C PHE A 70 9.96 17.48 -6.47
N ASN A 71 9.28 18.37 -5.73
CA ASN A 71 9.83 19.66 -5.31
C ASN A 71 10.12 19.73 -3.80
N LEU A 72 10.02 18.60 -3.11
CA LEU A 72 10.28 18.52 -1.67
C LEU A 72 11.78 18.46 -1.39
N SER A 73 12.19 18.97 -0.24
CA SER A 73 13.54 18.76 0.29
C SER A 73 13.76 17.29 0.67
N GLU A 74 15.02 16.89 0.84
CA GLU A 74 15.38 15.53 1.28
C GLU A 74 14.63 15.11 2.55
N LYS A 75 14.53 16.00 3.55
CA LYS A 75 13.80 15.73 4.79
C LYS A 75 12.31 15.51 4.54
N GLU A 76 11.69 16.37 3.75
CA GLU A 76 10.27 16.29 3.43
C GLU A 76 9.93 15.05 2.59
N ILE A 77 10.83 14.62 1.71
CA ILE A 77 10.70 13.35 0.96
C ILE A 77 10.66 12.17 1.92
N LEU A 78 11.57 12.14 2.91
CA LEU A 78 11.61 11.08 3.91
C LEU A 78 10.34 11.09 4.77
N ASP A 79 9.90 12.25 5.25
CA ASP A 79 8.66 12.38 6.04
C ASP A 79 7.42 11.96 5.21
N HIS A 80 7.38 12.34 3.93
CA HIS A 80 6.35 11.90 2.98
C HIS A 80 6.37 10.38 2.78
N PHE A 81 7.55 9.78 2.63
CA PHE A 81 7.70 8.33 2.53
C PHE A 81 7.11 7.63 3.76
N LYS A 82 7.45 8.08 4.96
CA LYS A 82 6.93 7.49 6.22
C LYS A 82 5.42 7.62 6.32
N TYR A 83 4.88 8.77 5.94
CA TYR A 83 3.43 8.98 5.88
C TYR A 83 2.76 8.02 4.90
N ARG A 84 3.28 7.94 3.66
CA ARG A 84 2.73 7.08 2.61
C ARG A 84 2.80 5.59 2.97
N TYR A 85 3.88 5.15 3.61
CA TYR A 85 4.02 3.77 4.09
C TYR A 85 2.86 3.40 5.02
N LYS A 86 2.64 4.19 6.07
CA LYS A 86 1.56 3.94 7.05
C LYS A 86 0.18 3.94 6.39
N MET A 87 -0.02 4.84 5.44
CA MET A 87 -1.27 5.01 4.73
C MET A 87 -1.55 3.80 3.80
N ILE A 88 -0.54 3.34 3.06
CA ILE A 88 -0.60 2.13 2.22
C ILE A 88 -0.83 0.89 3.07
N GLN A 89 -0.08 0.75 4.18
CA GLN A 89 -0.23 -0.35 5.13
C GLN A 89 -1.65 -0.42 5.68
N TYR A 90 -2.19 0.73 6.14
CA TYR A 90 -3.56 0.80 6.65
C TYR A 90 -4.57 0.33 5.60
N GLN A 91 -4.44 0.80 4.35
CA GLN A 91 -5.31 0.36 3.27
C GLN A 91 -5.21 -1.15 3.02
N ILE A 92 -4.00 -1.72 3.01
CA ILE A 92 -3.79 -3.17 2.84
C ILE A 92 -4.46 -3.97 3.96
N ILE A 93 -4.31 -3.53 5.21
CA ILE A 93 -4.97 -4.18 6.36
C ILE A 93 -6.48 -4.13 6.21
N GLN A 94 -7.07 -2.98 5.87
CA GLN A 94 -8.52 -2.85 5.70
C GLN A 94 -9.04 -3.71 4.56
N ASP A 95 -8.34 -3.71 3.42
CA ASP A 95 -8.73 -4.54 2.26
C ASP A 95 -8.63 -6.04 2.60
N SER A 96 -7.60 -6.45 3.33
CA SER A 96 -7.46 -7.84 3.77
C SER A 96 -8.64 -8.28 4.65
N LYS A 97 -9.07 -7.42 5.59
CA LYS A 97 -10.25 -7.68 6.43
C LYS A 97 -11.51 -7.80 5.60
N LEU A 98 -11.71 -6.91 4.63
CA LEU A 98 -12.88 -6.95 3.75
C LEU A 98 -12.96 -8.26 2.98
N ILE A 99 -11.83 -8.74 2.43
CA ILE A 99 -11.75 -10.06 1.74
C ILE A 99 -12.18 -11.19 2.67
N TYR A 100 -11.65 -11.24 3.89
CA TYR A 100 -12.06 -12.27 4.86
C TYR A 100 -13.55 -12.24 5.16
N TYR A 101 -14.16 -11.05 5.31
CA TYR A 101 -15.61 -10.93 5.53
C TYR A 101 -16.42 -11.40 4.34
N THR A 102 -15.97 -11.10 3.12
CA THR A 102 -16.70 -11.42 1.90
C THR A 102 -16.63 -12.90 1.57
N ASP A 103 -15.49 -13.53 1.80
CA ASP A 103 -15.32 -14.97 1.64
C ASP A 103 -16.19 -15.72 2.66
N ALA A 104 -16.19 -15.29 3.92
CA ALA A 104 -17.06 -15.86 4.95
C ALA A 104 -18.55 -15.74 4.60
N TYR A 105 -18.99 -14.60 4.06
CA TYR A 105 -20.36 -14.42 3.60
C TYR A 105 -20.71 -15.31 2.42
N ASN A 106 -19.81 -15.44 1.44
CA ASN A 106 -20.00 -16.27 0.25
C ASN A 106 -20.07 -17.77 0.60
N ILE A 107 -19.32 -18.23 1.61
CA ILE A 107 -19.39 -19.62 2.09
C ILE A 107 -20.72 -19.91 2.80
N GLN A 108 -21.32 -18.90 3.45
CA GLN A 108 -22.59 -19.03 4.18
C GLN A 108 -23.82 -18.78 3.32
N ALA A 109 -23.65 -18.27 2.09
CA ALA A 109 -24.75 -18.07 1.17
C ALA A 109 -25.26 -19.44 0.69
N PRO A 110 -26.56 -19.76 0.86
CA PRO A 110 -27.11 -20.98 0.28
C PRO A 110 -26.90 -20.93 -1.23
N GLU A 111 -26.37 -22.01 -1.81
CA GLU A 111 -26.35 -22.18 -3.26
C GLU A 111 -27.77 -21.96 -3.76
N GLN A 112 -27.98 -20.96 -4.62
CA GLN A 112 -29.24 -20.83 -5.31
C GLN A 112 -29.31 -21.98 -6.32
N THR A 113 -29.83 -23.12 -5.86
CA THR A 113 -30.28 -24.23 -6.70
C THR A 113 -31.41 -23.70 -7.58
N GLU A 114 -31.11 -23.51 -8.88
CA GLU A 114 -32.11 -23.52 -9.96
C GLU A 114 -32.63 -24.95 -10.19
#